data_AF-A0A8D8A073-F1
#
_entry.id   AF-A0A8D8A073-F1
#
_cell.length_a   1.000
_cell.length_b   1.000
_cell.length_c   1.000
_cell.angle_alpha   90.00
_cell.angle_beta   90.00
_cell.angle_gamma   90.00
#
_symmetry.space_group_name_H-M   'P 1'
#
loop_
_entity.id
_entity.type
_entity.pdbx_description
1 polymer ?
#
loop_
_entity_poly.entity_id
_entity_poly.type
_entity_poly.pdbx_seq_one_letter_code
_entity_poly.pdbx_strand_id
1 'polypeptide(L)'
;MFSRVISRRLHRSASLSSKPPDKSTAALGEEKVRDLLDNAATFEDVKPRSEQDTWATLPYVDGTFMGRDQSLKSSRPRIDPRETSIILFPGQGAQYVGMAKRLLKYPGARDIFQLANEVLGYDLLKLCLDGPREKLDQTRHCQPAVMVSSLAALEQLKEERPNAIENCFATAGFSLGEISALVFAGALPFDKALRLVQIRAEAMQLASEQHTSGMA
;
A
#
# COMPACT_ATOMS: atom_id res chain seq x y z
N MET A 1 -6.92 -35.52 -6.84
CA MET A 1 -8.32 -35.61 -7.32
C MET A 1 -9.03 -34.33 -6.85
N PHE A 2 -8.83 -33.25 -7.62
CA PHE A 2 -9.33 -31.91 -7.32
C PHE A 2 -10.74 -31.75 -7.88
N SER A 3 -11.71 -31.33 -7.06
CA SER A 3 -12.89 -30.57 -7.52
C SER A 3 -13.76 -30.18 -6.32
N ARG A 4 -13.79 -28.88 -5.98
CA ARG A 4 -14.99 -28.26 -5.40
C ARG A 4 -15.21 -26.88 -6.01
N VAL A 5 -16.06 -26.94 -7.03
CA VAL A 5 -16.87 -25.93 -7.69
C VAL A 5 -17.35 -24.83 -6.74
N ILE A 6 -16.95 -23.57 -6.99
CA ILE A 6 -17.66 -22.38 -6.52
C ILE A 6 -18.31 -21.73 -7.74
N SER A 7 -19.64 -21.85 -7.77
CA SER A 7 -20.53 -21.30 -8.79
C SER A 7 -20.53 -19.77 -8.72
N ARG A 8 -19.99 -19.10 -9.75
CA ARG A 8 -20.13 -17.65 -9.96
C ARG A 8 -21.43 -17.36 -10.69
N ARG A 9 -22.39 -16.72 -10.01
CA ARG A 9 -23.52 -16.05 -10.69
C ARG A 9 -23.04 -14.70 -11.23
N LEU A 10 -22.97 -14.62 -12.56
CA LEU A 10 -22.85 -13.40 -13.36
C LEU A 10 -24.18 -12.62 -13.36
N HIS A 11 -24.12 -11.34 -13.00
CA HIS A 11 -24.94 -10.20 -13.49
C HIS A 11 -24.22 -8.94 -12.96
N ARG A 12 -23.95 -7.85 -13.68
CA ARG A 12 -24.43 -7.29 -14.96
C ARG A 12 -23.29 -6.39 -15.47
N SER A 13 -23.06 -6.40 -16.78
CA SER A 13 -22.12 -5.55 -17.50
C SER A 13 -22.52 -4.07 -17.47
N ALA A 14 -21.67 -3.20 -16.95
CA ALA A 14 -21.67 -1.78 -17.29
C ALA A 14 -20.63 -1.57 -18.40
N SER A 15 -21.10 -1.39 -19.64
CA SER A 15 -20.24 -1.10 -20.79
C SER A 15 -19.74 0.34 -20.70
N LEU A 16 -18.45 0.54 -20.41
CA LEU A 16 -17.76 1.80 -20.66
C LEU A 16 -17.20 1.75 -22.08
N SER A 17 -17.81 2.51 -22.97
CA SER A 17 -17.39 2.71 -24.36
C SER A 17 -15.97 3.30 -24.42
N SER A 18 -15.01 2.55 -24.95
CA SER A 18 -13.63 3.00 -25.16
C SER A 18 -13.47 3.70 -26.51
N LYS A 19 -13.28 5.02 -26.50
CA LYS A 19 -12.70 5.77 -27.62
C LYS A 19 -11.19 5.92 -27.35
N PRO A 20 -10.29 5.72 -28.34
CA PRO A 20 -8.85 5.80 -28.08
C PRO A 20 -8.43 7.24 -27.79
N PRO A 21 -7.45 7.47 -26.91
CA PRO A 21 -7.02 8.81 -26.56
C PRO A 21 -6.19 9.43 -27.69
N ASP A 22 -6.54 10.66 -28.03
CA ASP A 22 -5.88 11.49 -29.03
C ASP A 22 -4.54 12.03 -28.50
N LYS A 23 -3.59 12.26 -29.41
CA LYS A 23 -2.19 12.61 -29.11
C LYS A 23 -2.07 14.07 -28.63
N SER A 24 -2.34 14.34 -27.35
CA SER A 24 -2.04 15.65 -26.73
C SER A 24 -1.72 15.56 -25.22
N THR A 25 -0.95 14.54 -24.82
CA THR A 25 -0.78 14.10 -23.42
C THR A 25 0.24 14.88 -22.58
N ALA A 26 0.43 16.19 -22.81
CA ALA A 26 1.40 16.99 -22.03
C ALA A 26 0.75 18.02 -21.09
N ALA A 27 -0.51 18.43 -21.32
CA ALA A 27 -1.18 19.49 -20.55
C ALA A 27 -2.23 18.96 -19.53
N LEU A 28 -2.37 17.64 -19.39
CA LEU A 28 -3.37 16.99 -18.53
C LEU A 28 -2.96 16.87 -17.04
N GLY A 29 -1.94 17.61 -16.60
CA GLY A 29 -1.22 17.31 -15.36
C GLY A 29 -1.63 18.11 -14.14
N GLU A 30 -1.62 19.44 -14.20
CA GLU A 30 -1.63 20.25 -12.98
C GLU A 30 -3.03 20.60 -12.46
N GLU A 31 -3.92 21.07 -13.32
CA GLU A 31 -5.26 21.50 -12.91
C GLU A 31 -6.06 20.33 -12.34
N LYS A 32 -5.99 19.16 -12.98
CA LYS A 32 -6.65 17.94 -12.53
C LYS A 32 -6.06 17.39 -11.21
N VAL A 33 -4.75 17.56 -10.99
CA VAL A 33 -4.10 17.15 -9.73
C VAL A 33 -4.47 18.12 -8.61
N ARG A 34 -4.53 19.42 -8.89
CA ARG A 34 -5.08 20.42 -7.96
C ARG A 34 -6.52 20.10 -7.60
N ASP A 35 -7.37 19.84 -8.58
CA ASP A 35 -8.76 19.43 -8.33
C ASP A 35 -8.84 18.16 -7.46
N LEU A 36 -7.97 17.16 -7.68
CA LEU A 36 -7.94 15.95 -6.85
C LEU A 36 -7.46 16.20 -5.42
N LEU A 37 -6.52 17.15 -5.24
CA LEU A 37 -6.06 17.60 -3.92
C LEU A 37 -7.12 18.42 -3.20
N ASP A 38 -7.77 19.34 -3.90
CA ASP A 38 -8.81 20.21 -3.36
C ASP A 38 -10.09 19.41 -3.02
N ASN A 39 -10.35 18.32 -3.74
CA ASN A 39 -11.44 17.38 -3.45
C ASN A 39 -11.02 16.22 -2.52
N ALA A 40 -9.76 16.18 -2.07
CA ALA A 40 -9.35 15.18 -1.09
C ALA A 40 -9.99 15.52 0.26
N ALA A 41 -10.73 14.58 0.84
CA ALA A 41 -11.45 14.82 2.08
C ALA A 41 -10.47 15.25 3.20
N THR A 42 -10.63 16.48 3.72
CA THR A 42 -9.93 16.92 4.93
C THR A 42 -10.81 16.70 6.16
N PHE A 43 -10.19 16.67 7.34
CA PHE A 43 -10.91 16.50 8.61
C PHE A 43 -11.89 17.66 8.89
N GLU A 44 -11.62 18.85 8.33
CA GLU A 44 -12.41 20.07 8.54
C GLU A 44 -13.71 20.09 7.71
N ASP A 45 -13.75 19.34 6.60
CA ASP A 45 -14.90 19.29 5.69
C ASP A 45 -16.06 18.42 6.21
N VAL A 46 -15.81 17.64 7.28
CA VAL A 46 -16.80 16.72 7.83
C VAL A 46 -17.55 17.41 8.97
N LYS A 47 -18.80 17.84 8.71
CA LYS A 47 -19.69 18.27 9.78
C LYS A 47 -20.16 17.05 10.59
N PRO A 48 -19.79 16.92 11.88
CA PRO A 48 -20.20 15.79 12.68
C PRO A 48 -21.72 15.81 12.85
N ARG A 49 -22.36 14.68 12.52
CA ARG A 49 -23.82 14.53 12.61
C ARG A 49 -24.28 14.19 14.03
N SER A 50 -23.37 13.69 14.87
CA SER A 50 -23.56 13.39 16.29
C SER A 50 -22.25 13.59 17.07
N GLU A 51 -22.32 13.76 18.40
CA GLU A 51 -21.12 13.88 19.25
C GLU A 51 -20.19 12.67 19.14
N GLN A 52 -20.73 11.49 18.81
CA GLN A 52 -19.97 10.25 18.64
C GLN A 52 -19.16 10.21 17.33
N ASP A 53 -19.55 11.00 16.33
CA ASP A 53 -18.92 11.06 15.00
C ASP A 53 -17.85 12.17 14.90
N THR A 54 -17.62 12.92 15.98
CA THR A 54 -16.71 14.09 16.02
C THR A 54 -15.27 13.78 15.59
N TRP A 55 -14.85 12.52 15.65
CA TRP A 55 -13.49 12.07 15.32
C TRP A 55 -13.40 11.28 14.01
N ALA A 56 -14.52 11.04 13.31
CA ALA A 56 -14.55 10.15 12.16
C ALA A 56 -14.47 10.94 10.83
N THR A 57 -13.46 10.64 10.00
CA THR A 57 -13.46 11.06 8.60
C THR A 57 -14.40 10.14 7.81
N LEU A 58 -15.57 10.65 7.44
CA LEU A 58 -16.49 9.88 6.61
C LEU A 58 -16.01 9.94 5.15
N PRO A 59 -15.76 8.80 4.48
CA PRO A 59 -15.34 8.78 3.08
C PRO A 59 -16.48 9.13 2.10
N TYR A 60 -17.61 9.62 2.62
CA TYR A 60 -18.85 9.83 1.88
C TYR A 60 -19.17 11.31 1.82
N VAL A 61 -19.62 11.77 0.65
CA VAL A 61 -20.07 13.15 0.44
C VAL A 61 -21.22 13.53 1.37
N ASP A 62 -21.31 14.81 1.70
CA ASP A 62 -22.37 15.31 2.57
C ASP A 62 -23.76 15.01 1.98
N GLY A 63 -24.74 14.72 2.84
CA GLY A 63 -26.06 14.22 2.45
C GLY A 63 -26.16 12.72 2.14
N THR A 64 -25.05 11.95 2.12
CA THR A 64 -25.13 10.49 1.93
C THR A 64 -25.89 9.83 3.10
N PHE A 65 -27.00 9.15 2.80
CA PHE A 65 -27.78 8.41 3.80
C PHE A 65 -27.06 7.11 4.17
N MET A 66 -26.40 7.11 5.33
CA MET A 66 -25.74 5.96 5.93
C MET A 66 -26.70 5.29 6.93
N GLY A 67 -27.73 4.61 6.45
CA GLY A 67 -28.71 3.90 7.31
C GLY A 67 -28.17 2.63 7.99
N ARG A 68 -26.85 2.42 8.04
CA ARG A 68 -26.23 1.19 8.53
C ARG A 68 -25.19 1.51 9.59
N ASP A 69 -25.60 1.41 10.85
CA ASP A 69 -24.64 1.18 11.93
C ASP A 69 -24.05 -0.24 11.75
N GLN A 70 -22.97 -0.33 10.97
CA GLN A 70 -22.27 -1.60 10.73
C GLN A 70 -21.61 -2.11 12.01
N SER A 71 -21.36 -1.25 13.00
CA SER A 71 -20.74 -1.64 14.26
C SER A 71 -21.64 -2.58 15.07
N LEU A 72 -22.95 -2.31 15.10
CA LEU A 72 -23.97 -3.14 15.79
C LEU A 72 -24.16 -4.53 15.16
N LYS A 73 -23.83 -4.70 13.87
CA LYS A 73 -23.96 -5.96 13.14
C LYS A 73 -22.62 -6.64 12.86
N SER A 74 -21.52 -6.09 13.37
CA SER A 74 -20.19 -6.68 13.21
C SER A 74 -20.14 -8.04 13.92
N SER A 75 -19.95 -9.12 13.16
CA SER A 75 -19.66 -10.42 13.76
C SER A 75 -18.30 -10.32 14.45
N ARG A 76 -18.27 -10.54 15.77
CA ARG A 76 -17.03 -10.69 16.54
C ARG A 76 -16.80 -12.17 16.81
N PRO A 77 -16.26 -12.93 15.84
CA PRO A 77 -15.92 -14.32 16.11
C PRO A 77 -14.97 -14.38 17.32
N ARG A 78 -15.25 -15.29 18.27
CA ARG A 78 -14.34 -15.55 19.38
C ARG A 78 -13.18 -16.36 18.83
N ILE A 79 -12.18 -15.67 18.31
CA ILE A 79 -10.96 -16.27 17.79
C ILE A 79 -9.95 -16.36 18.95
N ASP A 80 -9.30 -17.52 19.11
CA ASP A 80 -8.20 -17.66 20.07
C ASP A 80 -6.99 -16.86 19.56
N PRO A 81 -6.49 -15.86 20.32
CA PRO A 81 -5.33 -15.07 19.92
C PRO A 81 -4.06 -15.90 19.65
N ARG A 82 -3.97 -17.12 20.22
CA ARG A 82 -2.82 -18.01 20.01
C ARG A 82 -2.81 -18.67 18.64
N GLU A 83 -3.98 -18.80 18.03
CA GLU A 83 -4.18 -19.43 16.73
C GLU A 83 -4.20 -18.41 15.59
N THR A 84 -3.98 -17.13 15.89
CA THR A 84 -4.17 -16.01 14.96
C THR A 84 -2.94 -15.12 14.91
N SER A 85 -2.70 -14.55 13.73
CA SER A 85 -1.65 -13.57 13.52
C SER A 85 -2.21 -12.23 13.04
N ILE A 86 -1.48 -11.17 13.36
CA ILE A 86 -1.64 -9.85 12.77
C ILE A 86 -0.30 -9.48 12.14
N ILE A 87 -0.30 -9.10 10.86
CA ILE A 87 0.92 -8.75 10.14
C ILE A 87 1.00 -7.24 10.01
N LEU A 88 2.05 -6.67 10.62
CA LEU A 88 2.30 -5.24 10.63
C LEU A 88 3.48 -4.89 9.73
N PHE A 89 3.30 -3.89 8.90
CA PHE A 89 4.31 -3.42 7.95
C PHE A 89 4.95 -2.11 8.42
N PRO A 90 6.29 -2.03 8.45
CA PRO A 90 6.99 -0.82 8.84
C PRO A 90 6.86 0.28 7.77
N GLY A 91 6.97 1.53 8.23
CA GLY A 91 7.05 2.70 7.37
C GLY A 91 8.48 3.10 6.99
N GLN A 92 8.59 4.27 6.35
CA GLN A 92 9.88 4.92 6.10
C GLN A 92 10.67 5.12 7.41
N GLY A 93 11.99 4.96 7.35
CA GLY A 93 12.90 5.02 8.50
C GLY A 93 13.41 3.65 8.95
N ALA A 94 12.77 2.56 8.52
CA ALA A 94 13.21 1.19 8.82
C ALA A 94 14.34 0.68 7.91
N GLN A 95 14.73 1.45 6.89
CA GLN A 95 15.77 1.04 5.93
C GLN A 95 17.16 1.01 6.56
N TYR A 96 17.97 0.03 6.14
CA TYR A 96 19.40 -0.02 6.46
C TYR A 96 20.16 -0.79 5.37
N VAL A 97 21.43 -0.46 5.18
CA VAL A 97 22.30 -1.17 4.23
C VAL A 97 22.50 -2.62 4.69
N GLY A 98 22.28 -3.57 3.80
CA GLY A 98 22.32 -5.00 4.06
C GLY A 98 20.97 -5.62 4.42
N MET A 99 19.87 -4.86 4.46
CA MET A 99 18.55 -5.38 4.88
C MET A 99 18.02 -6.54 4.03
N ALA A 100 18.41 -6.62 2.76
CA ALA A 100 18.00 -7.69 1.86
C ALA A 100 18.84 -8.98 2.00
N LYS A 101 20.03 -8.92 2.64
CA LYS A 101 21.04 -9.99 2.56
C LYS A 101 20.54 -11.34 3.06
N ARG A 102 19.76 -11.34 4.15
CA ARG A 102 19.19 -12.58 4.71
C ARG A 102 18.03 -13.11 3.89
N LEU A 103 17.25 -12.21 3.28
CA LEU A 103 16.06 -12.54 2.50
C LEU A 103 16.40 -13.26 1.21
N LEU A 104 17.57 -13.00 0.62
CA LEU A 104 18.01 -13.65 -0.62
C LEU A 104 18.16 -15.17 -0.53
N LYS A 105 18.08 -15.78 0.66
CA LYS A 105 18.03 -17.24 0.78
C LYS A 105 16.76 -17.82 0.17
N TYR A 106 15.64 -17.10 0.29
CA TYR A 106 14.31 -17.51 -0.17
C TYR A 106 14.14 -17.13 -1.65
N PRO A 107 13.80 -18.06 -2.55
CA PRO A 107 13.63 -17.76 -3.98
C PRO A 107 12.61 -16.66 -4.25
N GLY A 108 11.45 -16.70 -3.59
CA GLY A 108 10.40 -15.70 -3.78
C GLY A 108 10.84 -14.28 -3.43
N ALA A 109 11.75 -14.13 -2.45
CA ALA A 109 12.32 -12.83 -2.13
C ALA A 109 13.17 -12.27 -3.28
N ARG A 110 13.94 -13.13 -3.98
CA ARG A 110 14.74 -12.73 -5.15
C ARG A 110 13.83 -12.28 -6.29
N ASP A 111 12.76 -13.04 -6.53
CA ASP A 111 11.80 -12.76 -7.60
C ASP A 111 11.12 -11.39 -7.39
N ILE A 112 10.74 -11.07 -6.15
CA ILE A 112 10.18 -9.76 -5.79
C ILE A 112 11.16 -8.62 -6.06
N PHE A 113 12.44 -8.78 -5.72
CA PHE A 113 13.46 -7.77 -6.02
C PHE A 113 13.72 -7.63 -7.52
N GLN A 114 13.69 -8.73 -8.27
CA GLN A 114 13.83 -8.69 -9.72
C GLN A 114 12.67 -7.94 -10.38
N LEU A 115 11.43 -8.25 -9.99
CA LEU A 115 10.24 -7.55 -10.47
C LEU A 115 10.28 -6.07 -10.08
N ALA A 116 10.78 -5.75 -8.88
CA ALA A 116 10.97 -4.36 -8.47
C ALA A 116 11.95 -3.60 -9.38
N ASN A 117 13.07 -4.24 -9.75
CA ASN A 117 14.06 -3.64 -10.65
C ASN A 117 13.44 -3.34 -12.03
N GLU A 118 12.59 -4.23 -12.54
CA GLU A 118 11.87 -4.03 -13.81
C GLU A 118 10.90 -2.85 -13.75
N VAL A 119 10.17 -2.68 -12.65
CA VAL A 119 9.21 -1.58 -12.47
C VAL A 119 9.91 -0.23 -12.24
N LEU A 120 11.00 -0.22 -11.47
CA LEU A 120 11.69 1.00 -11.07
C LEU A 120 12.72 1.49 -12.10
N GLY A 121 13.23 0.59 -12.94
CA GLY A 121 14.26 0.90 -13.94
C GLY A 121 15.67 1.06 -13.35
N TYR A 122 15.90 0.64 -12.11
CA TYR A 122 17.21 0.62 -11.47
C TYR A 122 17.34 -0.57 -10.52
N ASP A 123 18.59 -0.93 -10.17
CA ASP A 123 18.86 -2.05 -9.27
C ASP A 123 18.64 -1.67 -7.81
N LEU A 124 17.41 -1.86 -7.33
CA LEU A 124 17.01 -1.64 -5.95
C LEU A 124 17.70 -2.63 -5.01
N LEU A 125 17.87 -3.88 -5.44
CA LEU A 125 18.50 -4.90 -4.61
C LEU A 125 19.94 -4.51 -4.27
N LYS A 126 20.73 -4.10 -5.28
CA LYS A 126 22.10 -3.63 -5.06
C LYS A 126 22.15 -2.45 -4.09
N LEU A 127 21.23 -1.49 -4.22
CA LEU A 127 21.14 -0.37 -3.29
C LEU A 127 20.84 -0.83 -1.85
N CYS A 128 19.96 -1.83 -1.68
CA CYS A 128 19.62 -2.39 -0.38
C CYS A 128 20.75 -3.22 0.24
N LEU A 129 21.62 -3.83 -0.57
CA LEU A 129 22.75 -4.64 -0.12
C LEU A 129 23.98 -3.80 0.21
N ASP A 130 24.34 -2.91 -0.70
CA ASP A 130 25.66 -2.28 -0.74
C ASP A 130 25.60 -0.77 -0.47
N GLY A 131 24.41 -0.15 -0.55
CA GLY A 131 24.24 1.29 -0.39
C GLY A 131 24.70 2.08 -1.63
N PRO A 132 25.24 3.31 -1.47
CA PRO A 132 25.64 3.93 -0.20
C PRO A 132 24.45 4.34 0.67
N ARG A 133 24.66 4.47 1.99
CA ARG A 133 23.59 4.76 2.95
C ARG A 133 22.89 6.08 2.65
N GLU A 134 23.66 7.09 2.27
CA GLU A 134 23.16 8.43 1.96
C GLU A 134 22.17 8.41 0.80
N LYS A 135 22.39 7.53 -0.19
CA LYS A 135 21.45 7.32 -1.29
C LYS A 135 20.23 6.53 -0.85
N LEU A 136 20.43 5.48 -0.05
CA LEU A 136 19.33 4.67 0.47
C LEU A 136 18.39 5.49 1.37
N ASP A 137 18.91 6.47 2.10
CA ASP A 137 18.14 7.34 3.01
C ASP A 137 17.32 8.42 2.28
N GLN A 138 17.57 8.67 0.99
CA GLN A 138 16.74 9.59 0.20
C GLN A 138 15.32 9.04 0.10
N THR A 139 14.30 9.89 0.29
CA THR A 139 12.88 9.48 0.32
C THR A 139 12.50 8.68 -0.92
N ARG A 140 12.96 9.13 -2.10
CA ARG A 140 12.75 8.48 -3.40
C ARG A 140 13.24 7.02 -3.47
N HIS A 141 14.21 6.65 -2.64
CA HIS A 141 14.80 5.30 -2.63
C HIS A 141 14.38 4.50 -1.40
N CYS A 142 14.30 5.14 -0.23
CA CYS A 142 13.96 4.44 1.02
C CYS A 142 12.54 3.87 0.96
N GLN A 143 11.58 4.55 0.35
CA GLN A 143 10.21 4.04 0.31
C GLN A 143 10.06 2.78 -0.54
N PRO A 144 10.52 2.74 -1.82
CA PRO A 144 10.56 1.49 -2.56
C PRO A 144 11.34 0.39 -1.83
N ALA A 145 12.48 0.74 -1.23
CA ALA A 145 13.35 -0.21 -0.54
C ALA A 145 12.66 -0.88 0.66
N VAL A 146 11.96 -0.10 1.50
CA VAL A 146 11.21 -0.61 2.65
C VAL A 146 10.03 -1.46 2.20
N MET A 147 9.25 -1.01 1.22
CA MET A 147 8.10 -1.76 0.71
C MET A 147 8.54 -3.12 0.15
N VAL A 148 9.50 -3.14 -0.77
CA VAL A 148 9.98 -4.35 -1.43
C VAL A 148 10.63 -5.30 -0.44
N SER A 149 11.45 -4.80 0.49
CA SER A 149 12.07 -5.65 1.53
C SER A 149 11.03 -6.22 2.50
N SER A 150 9.97 -5.47 2.82
CA SER A 150 8.89 -5.96 3.68
C SER A 150 8.11 -7.09 3.01
N LEU A 151 7.83 -6.97 1.71
CA LEU A 151 7.17 -8.03 0.94
C LEU A 151 8.09 -9.23 0.73
N ALA A 152 9.40 -9.02 0.51
CA ALA A 152 10.39 -10.10 0.48
C ALA A 152 10.49 -10.84 1.82
N ALA A 153 10.33 -10.15 2.95
CA ALA A 153 10.25 -10.78 4.27
C ALA A 153 8.98 -11.62 4.45
N LEU A 154 7.89 -11.34 3.74
CA LEU A 154 6.72 -12.23 3.71
C LEU A 154 7.03 -13.55 3.02
N GLU A 155 7.87 -13.57 1.99
CA GLU A 155 8.28 -14.82 1.34
C GLU A 155 9.07 -15.71 2.30
N GLN A 156 9.95 -15.12 3.12
CA GLN A 156 10.55 -15.83 4.24
C GLN A 156 9.49 -16.35 5.23
N LEU A 157 8.54 -15.50 5.63
CA LEU A 157 7.51 -15.87 6.60
C LEU A 157 6.60 -17.00 6.09
N LYS A 158 6.26 -17.00 4.80
CA LYS A 158 5.49 -18.07 4.14
C LYS A 158 6.20 -19.41 4.22
N GLU A 159 7.53 -19.43 4.03
CA GLU A 159 8.31 -20.66 4.11
C GLU A 159 8.55 -21.13 5.56
N GLU A 160 8.84 -20.22 6.48
CA GLU A 160 9.19 -20.58 7.87
C GLU A 160 7.97 -20.84 8.77
N ARG A 161 6.87 -20.10 8.55
CA ARG A 161 5.66 -20.13 9.39
C ARG A 161 4.40 -19.95 8.54
N PRO A 162 4.04 -20.93 7.68
CA PRO A 162 2.88 -20.83 6.80
C PRO A 162 1.58 -20.55 7.56
N ASN A 163 1.39 -21.15 8.74
CA ASN A 163 0.22 -20.91 9.60
C ASN A 163 0.06 -19.43 10.00
N ALA A 164 1.15 -18.66 10.10
CA ALA A 164 1.08 -17.23 10.40
C ALA A 164 0.56 -16.41 9.22
N ILE A 165 0.59 -16.93 8.00
CA ILE A 165 -0.04 -16.32 6.83
C ILE A 165 -1.47 -16.80 6.68
N GLU A 166 -1.70 -18.12 6.79
CA GLU A 166 -3.01 -18.75 6.63
C GLU A 166 -4.02 -18.28 7.69
N ASN A 167 -3.56 -18.08 8.93
CA ASN A 167 -4.40 -17.62 10.04
C ASN A 167 -4.26 -16.10 10.29
N CYS A 168 -3.79 -15.34 9.30
CA CYS A 168 -3.71 -13.89 9.43
C CYS A 168 -5.11 -13.28 9.43
N PHE A 169 -5.50 -12.71 10.58
CA PHE A 169 -6.81 -12.10 10.75
C PHE A 169 -6.85 -10.66 10.29
N ALA A 170 -5.75 -9.93 10.49
CA ALA A 170 -5.66 -8.53 10.14
C ALA A 170 -4.26 -8.16 9.69
N THR A 171 -4.19 -7.12 8.87
CA THR A 171 -2.93 -6.48 8.51
C THR A 171 -3.08 -4.97 8.59
N ALA A 172 -1.99 -4.30 8.93
CA ALA A 172 -1.90 -2.85 8.93
C ALA A 172 -0.46 -2.44 8.63
N GLY A 173 -0.24 -1.18 8.31
CA GLY A 173 1.09 -0.65 8.23
C GLY A 173 1.13 0.84 8.51
N PHE A 174 2.29 1.31 8.94
CA PHE A 174 2.48 2.69 9.32
C PHE A 174 2.95 3.53 8.12
N SER A 175 2.18 4.55 7.74
CA SER A 175 2.49 5.44 6.60
C SER A 175 2.71 4.63 5.32
N LEU A 176 3.95 4.56 4.80
CA LEU A 176 4.30 3.70 3.68
C LEU A 176 3.90 2.23 3.87
N GLY A 177 3.97 1.72 5.10
CA GLY A 177 3.64 0.33 5.40
C GLY A 177 2.19 -0.01 5.06
N GLU A 178 1.28 0.97 5.05
CA GLU A 178 -0.11 0.77 4.65
C GLU A 178 -0.22 0.25 3.22
N ILE A 179 0.63 0.73 2.31
CA ILE A 179 0.66 0.25 0.92
C ILE A 179 1.15 -1.20 0.87
N SER A 180 2.17 -1.55 1.66
CA SER A 180 2.62 -2.95 1.80
C SER A 180 1.52 -3.86 2.34
N ALA A 181 0.74 -3.38 3.32
CA ALA A 181 -0.40 -4.10 3.88
C ALA A 181 -1.51 -4.33 2.83
N LEU A 182 -1.81 -3.33 2.01
CA LEU A 182 -2.77 -3.45 0.92
C LEU A 182 -2.32 -4.42 -0.18
N VAL A 183 -1.02 -4.48 -0.48
CA VAL A 183 -0.48 -5.50 -1.39
C VAL A 183 -0.60 -6.89 -0.79
N PHE A 184 -0.23 -7.06 0.48
CA PHE A 184 -0.38 -8.34 1.17
C PHE A 184 -1.83 -8.81 1.23
N ALA A 185 -2.78 -7.92 1.48
CA ALA A 185 -4.21 -8.20 1.48
C ALA A 185 -4.80 -8.49 0.09
N GLY A 186 -4.01 -8.32 -0.99
CA GLY A 186 -4.47 -8.48 -2.37
C GLY A 186 -5.37 -7.35 -2.88
N ALA A 187 -5.46 -6.24 -2.14
CA ALA A 187 -6.25 -5.07 -2.52
C ALA A 187 -5.57 -4.25 -3.63
N LEU A 188 -4.23 -4.24 -3.66
CA LEU A 188 -3.44 -3.60 -4.70
C LEU A 188 -2.47 -4.60 -5.34
N PRO A 189 -2.38 -4.67 -6.68
CA PRO A 189 -1.36 -5.47 -7.33
C PRO A 189 0.03 -4.83 -7.13
N PHE A 190 1.06 -5.66 -7.00
CA PHE A 190 2.42 -5.24 -6.65
C PHE A 190 2.99 -4.18 -7.60
N ASP A 191 2.84 -4.35 -8.92
CA ASP A 191 3.38 -3.44 -9.93
C ASP A 191 2.79 -2.02 -9.79
N LYS A 192 1.47 -1.93 -9.59
CA LYS A 192 0.78 -0.65 -9.41
C LYS A 192 1.13 -0.02 -8.06
N ALA A 193 1.20 -0.82 -7.01
CA ALA A 193 1.56 -0.35 -5.69
C ALA A 193 3.00 0.19 -5.65
N LEU A 194 3.95 -0.50 -6.29
CA LEU A 194 5.34 -0.04 -6.36
C LEU A 194 5.47 1.24 -7.19
N ARG A 195 4.73 1.35 -8.30
CA ARG A 195 4.68 2.60 -9.07
C ARG A 195 4.05 3.75 -8.29
N LEU A 196 3.00 3.48 -7.52
CA LEU A 196 2.38 4.45 -6.61
C LEU A 196 3.38 4.91 -5.55
N VAL A 197 4.12 3.99 -4.92
CA VAL A 197 5.18 4.31 -3.95
C VAL A 197 6.27 5.14 -4.59
N GLN A 198 6.70 4.83 -5.80
CA GLN A 198 7.68 5.64 -6.52
C GLN A 198 7.20 7.08 -6.70
N ILE A 199 5.98 7.28 -7.22
CA ILE A 199 5.41 8.62 -7.44
C ILE A 199 5.27 9.37 -6.11
N ARG A 200 4.76 8.70 -5.07
CA ARG A 200 4.65 9.26 -3.71
C ARG A 200 6.00 9.71 -3.18
N ALA A 201 7.02 8.87 -3.31
CA ALA A 201 8.35 9.12 -2.80
C ALA A 201 9.05 10.27 -3.55
N GLU A 202 8.90 10.32 -4.87
CA GLU A 202 9.39 11.42 -5.71
C GLU A 202 8.70 12.74 -5.36
N ALA A 203 7.37 12.75 -5.23
CA ALA A 203 6.62 13.94 -4.86
C ALA A 203 7.01 14.47 -3.46
N MET A 204 7.13 13.59 -2.46
CA MET A 204 7.57 13.98 -1.11
C MET A 204 9.01 14.50 -1.09
N GLN A 205 9.89 13.88 -1.87
CA GLN A 205 11.28 14.33 -1.99
C GLN A 205 11.36 15.73 -2.62
N LEU A 206 10.62 15.97 -3.71
CA LEU A 206 10.56 17.28 -4.36
C LEU A 206 10.00 18.35 -3.43
N ALA A 207 8.92 18.05 -2.70
CA ALA A 207 8.35 18.99 -1.73
C ALA A 207 9.36 19.36 -0.63
N SER A 208 10.11 18.39 -0.11
CA SER A 208 11.16 18.61 0.90
C SER A 208 12.36 19.40 0.35
N GLU A 209 12.70 19.26 -0.93
CA GLU A 209 13.77 20.01 -1.59
C GLU A 209 13.35 21.47 -1.86
N GLN A 210 12.05 21.72 -2.10
CA GLN A 210 11.50 23.06 -2.31
C GLN A 210 11.30 23.84 -1.02
N HIS A 211 10.93 23.16 0.07
CA HIS A 211 10.63 23.79 1.35
C HIS A 211 11.35 23.08 2.50
N THR A 212 12.27 23.81 3.13
CA THR A 212 12.94 23.36 4.36
C THR A 212 11.90 23.11 5.45
N SER A 213 11.74 21.85 5.82
CA SER A 213 10.85 21.39 6.87
C SER A 213 11.48 20.19 7.58
N GLY A 214 10.98 19.86 8.77
CA GLY A 214 11.50 18.75 9.56
C GLY A 214 10.43 18.19 10.48
N MET A 215 10.61 16.93 10.88
CA MET A 215 9.85 16.30 11.95
C MET A 215 10.77 16.16 13.17
N ALA A 216 10.26 16.52 14.35
CA ALA A 216 10.98 16.50 15.63
C ALA A 216 11.10 15.08 16.20
#